data_AF-Q40893-F1
#
_entry.id   AF-Q40893-F1
#
_cell.length_a   1.000
_cell.length_b   1.000
_cell.length_c   1.000
_cell.angle_alpha   90.00
_cell.angle_beta   90.00
_cell.angle_gamma   90.00
#
_symmetry.space_group_name_H-M   'P 1'
#
loop_
_entity.id
_entity.type
_entity.pdbx_description
1 polymer ?
#
loop_
_entity_poly.entity_id
_entity_poly.type
_entity_poly.pdbx_seq_one_letter_code
_entity_poly.pdbx_strand_id
1 'polypeptide(L)' 'TDATQVLGELQEAKKAYPNAWIRIIGFDNVRQVQCISFIAYKPPGY' A
#
# COMPACT_ATOMS: atom_id res chain seq x y z
N THR A 1 -9.05 -3.95 13.05
CA THR A 1 -7.84 -3.11 12.89
C THR A 1 -6.62 -3.95 13.18
N ASP A 2 -6.35 -4.91 12.29
CA ASP A 2 -5.15 -5.73 12.36
C ASP A 2 -4.24 -5.33 11.20
N ALA A 3 -3.01 -4.91 11.52
CA ALA A 3 -2.03 -4.51 10.53
C ALA A 3 -1.68 -5.67 9.58
N THR A 4 -1.82 -6.93 10.04
CA THR A 4 -1.54 -8.11 9.21
C THR A 4 -2.46 -8.20 7.99
N GLN A 5 -3.69 -7.68 8.07
CA GLN A 5 -4.64 -7.65 6.95
C GLN A 5 -4.10 -6.77 5.80
N VAL A 6 -3.59 -5.58 6.13
CA VAL A 6 -3.00 -4.66 5.14
C VAL A 6 -1.74 -5.27 4.53
N LEU A 7 -0.93 -5.95 5.32
CA LEU A 7 0.27 -6.63 4.84
C LEU A 7 -0.06 -7.83 3.94
N GLY A 8 -1.16 -8.55 4.22
CA GLY A 8 -1.66 -9.63 3.37
C GLY A 8 -2.02 -9.13 1.98
N GLU A 9 -2.82 -8.06 1.89
CA GLU A 9 -3.19 -7.43 0.63
C GLU A 9 -1.99 -6.88 -0.14
N LEU A 10 -0.98 -6.35 0.58
CA LEU A 10 0.26 -5.91 -0.06
C LEU A 10 1.00 -7.08 -0.75
N GLN A 11 1.02 -8.27 -0.13
CA GLN A 11 1.64 -9.45 -0.75
C GLN A 11 0.87 -9.92 -1.99
N GLU A 12 -0.46 -9.95 -1.94
CA GLU A 12 -1.30 -10.30 -3.08
C GLU A 12 -1.13 -9.30 -4.24
N ALA A 13 -1.12 -7.98 -3.94
CA ALA A 13 -0.88 -6.95 -4.92
C ALA A 13 0.51 -7.06 -5.56
N LYS A 14 1.55 -7.35 -4.77
CA LYS A 14 2.91 -7.61 -5.26
C LYS A 14 2.97 -8.86 -6.15
N LYS A 15 2.25 -9.92 -5.79
CA LYS A 15 2.19 -11.16 -6.57
C LYS A 15 1.47 -10.96 -7.91
N ALA A 16 0.36 -10.21 -7.91
CA ALA A 16 -0.39 -9.89 -9.13
C ALA A 16 0.38 -8.92 -10.05
N TYR A 17 1.11 -7.96 -9.46
CA TYR A 17 1.81 -6.90 -10.19
C TYR A 17 3.28 -6.77 -9.75
N PRO A 18 4.14 -7.75 -10.06
CA PRO A 18 5.52 -7.79 -9.58
C PRO A 18 6.40 -6.65 -10.14
N ASN A 19 6.01 -6.03 -11.25
CA ASN A 19 6.77 -4.95 -11.88
C ASN A 19 6.18 -3.55 -11.58
N ALA A 20 5.20 -3.45 -10.67
CA ALA A 20 4.57 -2.20 -10.30
C ALA A 20 5.18 -1.60 -9.02
N TRP A 21 5.09 -0.28 -8.90
CA TRP A 21 5.27 0.41 -7.64
C TRP A 21 3.99 0.31 -6.82
N ILE A 22 4.09 -0.02 -5.53
CA ILE A 22 2.94 -0.12 -4.65
C ILE A 22 3.13 0.82 -3.47
N ARG A 23 2.09 1.61 -3.16
CA ARG A 23 2.07 2.53 -2.02
C ARG A 23 0.87 2.25 -1.13
N ILE A 24 1.04 2.49 0.17
CA ILE A 24 -0.04 2.46 1.15
C ILE A 24 -0.48 3.89 1.42
N ILE A 25 -1.78 4.11 1.44
CA ILE A 25 -2.41 5.40 1.74
C ILE A 25 -3.41 5.24 2.87
N GLY A 26 -3.58 6.32 3.65
CA GLY A 26 -4.55 6.38 4.74
C GLY A 26 -5.41 7.64 4.63
N PHE A 27 -6.70 7.51 4.87
CA PHE A 27 -7.67 8.60 4.82
C PHE A 27 -8.20 8.91 6.22
N ASP A 28 -8.39 10.20 6.49
CA ASP A 28 -9.16 10.71 7.62
C ASP A 28 -10.55 11.09 7.11
N ASN A 29 -11.57 10.42 7.63
CA ASN A 29 -12.94 10.59 7.19
C ASN A 29 -13.60 11.88 7.73
N VAL A 30 -13.13 12.42 8.85
CA VAL A 30 -13.65 13.68 9.43
C VAL A 30 -13.17 14.86 8.58
N ARG A 31 -11.88 14.82 8.23
CA ARG A 31 -11.26 15.87 7.42
C ARG A 31 -11.46 15.68 5.92
N GLN A 32 -11.91 14.49 5.50
CA GLN A 32 -12.07 14.08 4.10
C GLN A 32 -10.78 14.25 3.28
N VAL A 33 -9.64 13.92 3.88
CA VAL A 33 -8.32 14.05 3.24
C VAL A 33 -7.52 12.76 3.36
N GLN A 34 -6.57 12.59 2.44
CA GLN A 34 -5.51 11.59 2.56
C GLN A 34 -4.44 12.12 3.52
N CYS A 35 -4.24 11.44 4.64
CA CYS A 35 -3.31 11.86 5.70
C CYS A 35 -1.94 11.18 5.61
N ILE A 36 -1.85 10.02 4.94
CA ILE A 36 -0.62 9.22 4.85
C ILE A 36 -0.44 8.72 3.41
N SER A 37 0.81 8.71 2.94
CA SER A 37 1.22 8.12 1.66
C SER A 37 2.68 7.73 1.72
N PHE A 38 2.99 6.43 1.63
CA PHE A 38 4.38 5.97 1.54
C PHE A 38 4.50 4.76 0.59
N ILE A 39 5.66 4.63 -0.05
CA ILE A 39 5.95 3.49 -0.92
C ILE A 39 6.19 2.26 -0.05
N ALA A 40 5.48 1.18 -0.35
CA ALA A 40 5.55 -0.11 0.34
C ALA A 40 6.27 -1.18 -0.49
N TYR A 41 6.33 -1.03 -1.82
CA TYR A 41 7.09 -1.92 -2.69
C TYR A 41 7.66 -1.15 -3.89
N LYS A 42 8.89 -1.52 -4.26
CA LYS A 42 9.57 -1.09 -5.48
C LYS A 42 9.79 -2.29 -6.39
N PRO A 43 9.53 -2.19 -7.70
CA PRO A 43 9.75 -3.28 -8.62
C PRO A 43 11.25 -3.56 -8.81
N PRO A 44 11.63 -4.79 -9.22
CA PRO A 44 13.03 -5.16 -9.39
C PRO A 44 13.70 -4.30 -10.47
N GLY A 45 14.93 -3.86 -10.23
CA GLY A 45 15.70 -3.06 -11.19
C GLY A 45 15.46 -1.55 -11.11
N TYR A 46 14.70 -1.09 -10.12
CA TYR A 46 14.66 0.31 -9.66
C TYR A 46 15.29 0.46 -8.27
#